data_AF-A0A4Y7RQE2-F1
#
_entry.id   AF-A0A4Y7RQE2-F1
#
_cell.length_a   1.000
_cell.length_b   1.000
_cell.length_c   1.000
_cell.angle_alpha   90.00
_cell.angle_beta   90.00
_cell.angle_gamma   90.00
#
_symmetry.space_group_name_H-M   'P 1'
#
loop_
_entity.id
_entity.type
_entity.pdbx_description
1 polymer ?
#
loop_
_entity_poly.entity_id
_entity_poly.type
_entity_poly.pdbx_seq_one_letter_code
_entity_poly.pdbx_strand_id
1 'polypeptide(L)'
;MISLINEFLDDLKKGKYLIVMPISRFNIERNFSIGRFHFFPAEEVNLKELRIVPNKELNQQAELQVFKGQDLREVSSSITGISAVVFRENTLVSFTTSLDWNSFLLWTHQDDIRLISRLSQQAEEAMDILRFYFCRMDLPDTLPGPVGTWEDSNGFSGALVYSLQDNESYMIAGSIINHLIVKGIGLDLNNSQISFIDKHEFFNNIAEVGAVVRTGLNLYTGVLEANTNTSKFIRAMSLFDYLAYPNNFKKFEKVKKEIACHIAQTRQQYNNISNRFQELTGKKDETGSYTGFRTRIVHLGGTLEEILGDNEIIKLFLELNRYIGKVIQDMMDHSHYTWDEFTNYRDALKIDLGVKQR
;
A
#
# COMPACT_ATOMS: atom_id res chain seq x y z
N MET A 1 -23.45 3.52 16.77
CA MET A 1 -22.58 2.45 16.26
C MET A 1 -23.11 1.97 14.92
N ILE A 2 -22.23 1.81 13.95
CA ILE A 2 -22.51 1.44 12.56
C ILE A 2 -22.70 -0.08 12.47
N SER A 3 -23.66 -0.51 11.65
CA SER A 3 -23.92 -1.92 11.36
C SER A 3 -23.24 -2.34 10.05
N LEU A 4 -22.20 -3.16 10.13
CA LEU A 4 -21.50 -3.70 8.96
C LEU A 4 -22.35 -4.70 8.20
N ILE A 5 -23.23 -5.45 8.89
CA ILE A 5 -24.14 -6.39 8.21
C ILE A 5 -25.05 -5.62 7.25
N ASN A 6 -25.60 -4.47 7.69
CA ASN A 6 -26.46 -3.64 6.85
C ASN A 6 -25.68 -2.99 5.71
N GLU A 7 -24.46 -2.49 5.98
CA GLU A 7 -23.59 -1.87 4.98
C GLU A 7 -23.27 -2.83 3.82
N PHE A 8 -23.03 -4.11 4.13
CA PHE A 8 -22.63 -5.13 3.16
C PHE A 8 -23.73 -6.13 2.80
N LEU A 9 -24.99 -5.84 3.15
CA LEU A 9 -26.09 -6.80 3.09
C LEU A 9 -26.31 -7.40 1.69
N ASP A 10 -26.20 -6.57 0.65
CA ASP A 10 -26.44 -7.01 -0.74
C ASP A 10 -25.40 -8.02 -1.23
N ASP A 11 -24.15 -7.86 -0.79
CA ASP A 11 -23.07 -8.78 -1.10
C ASP A 11 -23.15 -10.06 -0.24
N LEU A 12 -23.50 -9.92 1.04
CA LEU A 12 -23.71 -11.04 1.93
C LEU A 12 -24.86 -11.95 1.45
N LYS A 13 -25.97 -11.36 0.97
CA LYS A 13 -27.09 -12.10 0.34
C LYS A 13 -26.68 -12.86 -0.93
N LYS A 14 -25.60 -12.45 -1.59
CA LYS A 14 -25.03 -13.15 -2.76
C LYS A 14 -24.05 -14.26 -2.36
N GLY A 15 -23.95 -14.59 -1.07
CA GLY A 15 -23.07 -15.65 -0.56
C GLY A 15 -21.60 -15.22 -0.40
N LYS A 16 -21.31 -13.92 -0.39
CA LYS A 16 -19.98 -13.43 0.01
C LYS A 16 -19.87 -13.38 1.54
N TYR A 17 -18.64 -13.31 2.02
CA TYR A 17 -18.29 -13.22 3.44
C TYR A 17 -17.73 -11.84 3.75
N LEU A 18 -18.11 -11.29 4.90
CA LEU A 18 -17.61 -10.01 5.38
C LEU A 18 -16.26 -10.24 6.06
N ILE A 19 -15.29 -9.41 5.68
CA ILE A 19 -13.96 -9.37 6.26
C ILE A 19 -13.82 -8.04 6.98
N VAL A 20 -13.28 -8.07 8.21
CA VAL A 20 -12.91 -6.88 8.98
C VAL A 20 -11.47 -7.05 9.44
N MET A 21 -10.63 -6.04 9.21
CA MET A 21 -9.21 -6.07 9.59
C MET A 21 -8.85 -4.77 10.31
N PRO A 22 -8.14 -4.81 11.45
CA PRO A 22 -7.62 -3.62 12.10
C PRO A 22 -6.47 -3.02 11.28
N ILE A 23 -6.20 -1.73 11.48
CA ILE A 23 -5.04 -1.06 10.92
C ILE A 23 -4.39 -0.26 12.05
N SER A 24 -3.17 -0.63 12.42
CA SER A 24 -2.41 0.12 13.41
C SER A 24 -1.93 1.45 12.83
N ARG A 25 -1.68 2.43 13.71
CA ARG A 25 -1.12 3.73 13.31
C ARG A 25 -1.92 4.45 12.20
N PHE A 26 -3.23 4.23 12.17
CA PHE A 26 -4.14 4.89 11.24
C PHE A 26 -5.37 5.40 11.98
N ASN A 27 -5.54 6.72 12.00
CA ASN A 27 -6.65 7.40 12.66
C ASN A 27 -7.46 8.18 11.63
N ILE A 28 -8.78 8.13 11.74
CA ILE A 28 -9.70 8.77 10.81
C ILE A 28 -10.87 9.39 11.59
N GLU A 29 -11.29 10.60 11.22
CA GLU A 29 -12.36 11.32 11.93
C GLU A 29 -13.77 10.80 11.62
N ARG A 30 -13.97 10.14 10.47
CA ARG A 30 -15.26 9.58 10.06
C ARG A 30 -15.08 8.43 9.08
N ASN A 31 -16.17 7.70 8.84
CA ASN A 31 -16.22 6.66 7.83
C ASN A 31 -16.06 7.19 6.39
N PHE A 32 -15.44 6.38 5.54
CA PHE A 32 -15.31 6.62 4.11
C PHE A 32 -15.03 5.32 3.35
N SER A 33 -15.00 5.40 2.03
CA SER A 33 -14.75 4.25 1.16
C SER A 33 -13.74 4.55 0.07
N ILE A 34 -13.01 3.53 -0.37
CA ILE A 34 -12.17 3.55 -1.57
C ILE A 34 -12.47 2.27 -2.35
N GLY A 35 -13.17 2.40 -3.48
CA GLY A 35 -13.70 1.24 -4.21
C GLY A 35 -14.59 0.37 -3.32
N ARG A 36 -14.22 -0.89 -3.13
CA ARG A 36 -14.95 -1.87 -2.31
C ARG A 36 -14.56 -1.89 -0.83
N PHE A 37 -13.59 -1.08 -0.42
CA PHE A 37 -13.04 -1.08 0.93
C PHE A 37 -13.65 0.08 1.72
N HIS A 38 -14.27 -0.22 2.85
CA HIS A 38 -14.89 0.75 3.72
C HIS A 38 -14.07 0.87 5.00
N PHE A 39 -13.74 2.09 5.38
CA PHE A 39 -12.94 2.40 6.56
C PHE A 39 -13.83 2.98 7.65
N PHE A 40 -13.63 2.52 8.88
CA PHE A 40 -14.41 2.92 10.04
C PHE A 40 -13.49 3.35 11.18
N PRO A 41 -13.74 4.52 11.81
CA PRO A 41 -13.01 4.94 12.99
C PRO A 41 -13.13 3.90 14.12
N ALA A 42 -12.16 3.93 15.04
CA ALA A 42 -12.24 3.17 16.28
C ALA A 42 -13.57 3.45 17.02
N GLU A 43 -14.06 2.45 17.73
CA GLU A 43 -15.29 2.48 18.55
C GLU A 43 -16.62 2.70 17.80
N GLU A 44 -16.60 3.00 16.50
CA GLU A 44 -17.84 3.28 15.76
C GLU A 44 -18.60 2.02 15.34
N VAL A 45 -17.93 0.88 15.15
CA VAL A 45 -18.55 -0.35 14.64
C VAL A 45 -19.26 -1.15 15.75
N ASN A 46 -20.49 -1.60 15.48
CA ASN A 46 -21.24 -2.48 16.37
C ASN A 46 -20.75 -3.94 16.30
N LEU A 47 -19.59 -4.26 16.86
CA LEU A 47 -19.02 -5.62 16.80
C LEU A 47 -19.92 -6.71 17.42
N LYS A 48 -20.88 -6.34 18.29
CA LYS A 48 -21.79 -7.30 18.92
C LYS A 48 -22.70 -8.00 17.90
N GLU A 49 -23.08 -7.32 16.83
CA GLU A 49 -23.96 -7.90 15.80
C GLU A 49 -23.27 -9.02 15.02
N LEU A 50 -21.94 -9.02 14.96
CA LEU A 50 -21.17 -10.01 14.22
C LEU A 50 -21.06 -11.36 14.94
N ARG A 51 -21.55 -11.46 16.19
CA ARG A 51 -21.54 -12.70 17.00
C ARG A 51 -20.18 -13.40 16.95
N ILE A 52 -19.14 -12.68 17.40
CA ILE A 52 -17.77 -13.17 17.42
C ILE A 52 -17.69 -14.41 18.33
N VAL A 53 -17.30 -15.53 17.76
CA VAL A 53 -17.00 -16.76 18.49
C VAL A 53 -15.63 -16.59 19.15
N PRO A 54 -15.54 -16.66 20.50
CA PRO A 54 -14.25 -16.52 21.17
C PRO A 54 -13.37 -17.74 20.84
N ASN A 55 -12.11 -17.47 20.51
CA ASN A 55 -11.11 -18.53 20.34
C ASN A 55 -10.83 -19.22 21.69
N LYS A 56 -10.50 -20.51 21.67
CA LYS A 56 -9.94 -21.19 22.84
C LYS A 56 -8.65 -20.52 23.31
N GLU A 57 -8.52 -20.39 24.63
CA GLU A 57 -7.34 -19.82 25.29
C GLU A 57 -6.53 -20.92 25.98
N LEU A 58 -5.23 -20.66 26.19
CA LEU A 58 -4.38 -21.52 27.01
C LEU A 58 -4.81 -21.43 28.47
N ASN A 59 -5.18 -22.56 29.08
CA ASN A 59 -5.43 -22.59 30.51
C ASN A 59 -4.10 -22.57 31.26
N GLN A 60 -3.81 -21.46 31.95
CA GLN A 60 -2.58 -21.26 32.71
C GLN A 60 -2.41 -22.22 33.90
N GLN A 61 -3.45 -22.97 34.28
CA GLN A 61 -3.44 -23.86 35.45
C GLN A 61 -3.19 -25.35 35.13
N ALA A 62 -3.02 -25.72 33.85
CA ALA A 62 -2.80 -27.12 33.46
C ALA A 62 -1.32 -27.38 33.12
N GLU A 63 -0.71 -28.39 33.74
CA GLU A 63 0.72 -28.71 33.57
C GLU A 63 1.09 -29.20 32.15
N LEU A 64 0.13 -29.77 31.40
CA LEU A 64 0.32 -30.12 29.99
C LEU A 64 -1.04 -30.19 29.26
N GLN A 65 -1.24 -29.36 28.24
CA GLN A 65 -2.39 -29.43 27.34
C GLN A 65 -1.92 -29.76 25.92
N VAL A 66 -2.46 -30.83 25.34
CA VAL A 66 -2.20 -31.21 23.95
C VAL A 66 -3.38 -30.79 23.10
N PHE A 67 -3.20 -29.75 22.31
CA PHE A 67 -4.21 -29.30 21.34
C PHE A 67 -3.98 -29.94 19.97
N LYS A 68 -5.07 -30.26 19.26
CA LYS A 68 -5.05 -30.81 17.90
C LYS A 68 -6.21 -30.26 17.09
N GLY A 69 -6.06 -30.22 15.76
CA GLY A 69 -7.11 -29.79 14.85
C GLY A 69 -7.55 -28.34 15.11
N GLN A 70 -8.86 -28.12 15.20
CA GLN A 70 -9.45 -26.78 15.42
C GLN A 70 -9.01 -26.16 16.74
N ASP A 71 -8.86 -26.95 17.81
CA ASP A 71 -8.43 -26.42 19.11
C ASP A 71 -7.04 -25.80 19.03
N LEU A 72 -6.13 -26.42 18.27
CA LEU A 72 -4.79 -25.87 18.06
C LEU A 72 -4.86 -24.57 17.25
N ARG A 73 -5.69 -24.53 16.21
CA ARG A 73 -5.90 -23.34 15.37
C ARG A 73 -6.40 -22.14 16.18
N GLU A 74 -7.42 -22.36 17.00
CA GLU A 74 -8.00 -21.33 17.86
C GLU A 74 -6.99 -20.83 18.88
N VAL A 75 -6.31 -21.73 19.60
CA VAL A 75 -5.27 -21.36 20.57
C VAL A 75 -4.12 -20.61 19.90
N SER A 76 -3.67 -21.04 18.71
CA SER A 76 -2.63 -20.35 17.95
C SER A 76 -3.02 -18.93 17.55
N SER A 77 -4.31 -18.67 17.29
CA SER A 77 -4.79 -17.29 17.07
C SER A 77 -4.84 -16.51 18.38
N SER A 78 -5.37 -17.09 19.47
CA SER A 78 -5.47 -16.40 20.77
C SER A 78 -4.12 -15.92 21.31
N ILE A 79 -3.06 -16.71 21.17
CA ILE A 79 -1.72 -16.34 21.68
C ILE A 79 -1.10 -15.14 20.97
N THR A 80 -1.61 -14.74 19.79
CA THR A 80 -1.13 -13.52 19.13
C THR A 80 -1.61 -12.26 19.84
N GLY A 81 -2.62 -12.37 20.71
CA GLY A 81 -3.28 -11.23 21.35
C GLY A 81 -4.45 -10.65 20.56
N ILE A 82 -4.87 -11.30 19.46
CA ILE A 82 -6.07 -10.87 18.73
C ILE A 82 -7.31 -11.05 19.62
N SER A 83 -8.17 -10.04 19.65
CA SER A 83 -9.40 -10.10 20.44
C SER A 83 -10.46 -9.13 19.89
N ALA A 84 -11.71 -9.25 20.36
CA ALA A 84 -12.75 -8.29 20.03
C ALA A 84 -12.41 -6.85 20.47
N VAL A 85 -11.54 -6.69 21.47
CA VAL A 85 -11.04 -5.38 21.92
C VAL A 85 -10.15 -4.75 20.86
N VAL A 86 -9.26 -5.53 20.24
CA VAL A 86 -8.39 -5.06 19.14
C VAL A 86 -9.21 -4.43 18.02
N PHE A 87 -10.28 -5.09 17.57
CA PHE A 87 -11.15 -4.53 16.54
C PHE A 87 -11.90 -3.27 16.99
N ARG A 88 -12.18 -3.12 18.29
CA ARG A 88 -12.86 -1.94 18.80
C ARG A 88 -11.93 -0.72 18.87
N GLU A 89 -10.68 -0.94 19.27
CA GLU A 89 -9.73 0.15 19.58
C GLU A 89 -8.93 0.64 18.39
N ASN A 90 -9.04 -0.02 17.22
CA ASN A 90 -8.31 0.35 16.02
C ASN A 90 -9.27 0.81 14.91
N THR A 91 -8.76 1.64 14.00
CA THR A 91 -9.43 1.86 12.72
C THR A 91 -9.58 0.54 11.99
N LEU A 92 -10.75 0.32 11.41
CA LEU A 92 -11.10 -0.91 10.72
C LEU A 92 -11.21 -0.67 9.22
N VAL A 93 -10.69 -1.60 8.43
CA VAL A 93 -11.10 -1.76 7.03
C VAL A 93 -12.00 -2.97 6.91
N SER A 94 -13.12 -2.80 6.22
CA SER A 94 -14.07 -3.87 5.93
C SER A 94 -14.38 -3.97 4.45
N PHE A 95 -14.55 -5.20 3.97
CA PHE A 95 -14.89 -5.51 2.58
C PHE A 95 -15.48 -6.92 2.49
N THR A 96 -16.02 -7.29 1.34
CA THR A 96 -16.54 -8.64 1.10
C THR A 96 -15.65 -9.44 0.15
N THR A 97 -15.60 -10.76 0.37
CA THR A 97 -14.84 -11.66 -0.48
C THR A 97 -15.54 -13.00 -0.65
N SER A 98 -15.13 -13.76 -1.66
CA SER A 98 -15.58 -15.14 -1.85
C SER A 98 -14.67 -16.10 -1.08
N LEU A 99 -15.27 -17.02 -0.34
CA LEU A 99 -14.57 -18.00 0.48
C LEU A 99 -15.32 -19.34 0.39
N ASP A 100 -14.58 -20.45 0.31
CA ASP A 100 -15.19 -21.75 0.55
C ASP A 100 -15.31 -21.94 2.07
N TRP A 101 -16.51 -21.69 2.57
CA TRP A 101 -16.78 -21.69 4.00
C TRP A 101 -16.68 -23.07 4.65
N ASN A 102 -17.12 -24.12 3.94
CA ASN A 102 -17.03 -25.47 4.46
C ASN A 102 -15.56 -25.89 4.62
N SER A 103 -14.71 -25.51 3.65
CA SER A 103 -13.27 -25.68 3.78
C SER A 103 -12.69 -24.83 4.92
N PHE A 104 -13.10 -23.56 5.04
CA PHE A 104 -12.64 -22.65 6.10
C PHE A 104 -12.88 -23.19 7.51
N LEU A 105 -14.02 -23.84 7.77
CA LEU A 105 -14.32 -24.44 9.07
C LEU A 105 -13.42 -25.64 9.41
N LEU A 106 -12.76 -26.24 8.42
CA LEU A 106 -11.88 -27.40 8.57
C LEU A 106 -10.39 -27.06 8.44
N TRP A 107 -10.06 -25.79 8.21
CA TRP A 107 -8.70 -25.33 7.96
C TRP A 107 -7.78 -25.44 9.17
N THR A 108 -6.48 -25.44 8.86
CA THR A 108 -5.41 -25.34 9.87
C THR A 108 -5.00 -23.89 10.08
N HIS A 109 -4.23 -23.62 11.14
CA HIS A 109 -3.64 -22.30 11.36
C HIS A 109 -2.75 -21.84 10.19
N GLN A 110 -2.10 -22.76 9.47
CA GLN A 110 -1.28 -22.40 8.31
C GLN A 110 -2.15 -21.90 7.14
N ASP A 111 -3.37 -22.42 7.01
CA ASP A 111 -4.32 -21.96 6.01
C ASP A 111 -4.89 -20.59 6.40
N ASP A 112 -5.09 -20.32 7.70
CA ASP A 112 -5.42 -18.98 8.19
C ASP A 112 -4.34 -17.96 7.87
N ILE A 113 -3.06 -18.27 8.11
CA ILE A 113 -1.92 -17.41 7.76
C ILE A 113 -1.95 -17.05 6.27
N ARG A 114 -2.21 -18.04 5.39
CA ARG A 114 -2.34 -17.81 3.94
C ARG A 114 -3.55 -16.94 3.60
N LEU A 115 -4.69 -17.18 4.28
CA LEU A 115 -5.89 -16.36 4.10
C LEU A 115 -5.63 -14.91 4.52
N ILE A 116 -5.08 -14.67 5.72
CA ILE A 116 -4.79 -13.33 6.24
C ILE A 116 -3.83 -12.59 5.31
N SER A 117 -2.77 -13.25 4.84
CA SER A 117 -1.84 -12.65 3.87
C SER A 117 -2.54 -12.20 2.59
N ARG A 118 -3.43 -13.05 2.04
CA ARG A 118 -4.24 -12.71 0.85
C ARG A 118 -5.22 -11.57 1.11
N LEU A 119 -5.90 -11.56 2.26
CA LEU A 119 -6.87 -10.53 2.63
C LEU A 119 -6.20 -9.19 2.86
N SER A 120 -5.07 -9.19 3.58
CA SER A 120 -4.23 -8.01 3.79
C SER A 120 -3.79 -7.44 2.45
N GLN A 121 -3.21 -8.27 1.55
CA GLN A 121 -2.80 -7.82 0.21
C GLN A 121 -3.95 -7.22 -0.61
N GLN A 122 -5.17 -7.73 -0.49
CA GLN A 122 -6.34 -7.13 -1.17
C GLN A 122 -6.63 -5.73 -0.62
N ALA A 123 -6.68 -5.59 0.70
CA ALA A 123 -6.97 -4.30 1.35
C ALA A 123 -5.84 -3.28 1.21
N GLU A 124 -4.59 -3.74 1.05
CA GLU A 124 -3.43 -2.89 0.74
C GLU A 124 -3.62 -2.10 -0.55
N GLU A 125 -4.42 -2.57 -1.51
CA GLU A 125 -4.74 -1.80 -2.73
C GLU A 125 -5.35 -0.43 -2.40
N ALA A 126 -6.22 -0.34 -1.39
CA ALA A 126 -6.80 0.92 -0.94
C ALA A 126 -5.81 1.75 -0.09
N MET A 127 -5.00 1.08 0.74
CA MET A 127 -3.99 1.75 1.53
C MET A 127 -2.88 2.36 0.67
N ASP A 128 -2.53 1.74 -0.46
CA ASP A 128 -1.57 2.28 -1.41
C ASP A 128 -2.03 3.63 -1.99
N ILE A 129 -3.34 3.81 -2.22
CA ILE A 129 -3.93 5.10 -2.61
C ILE A 129 -3.83 6.11 -1.46
N LEU A 130 -4.15 5.72 -0.23
CA LEU A 130 -4.03 6.59 0.94
C LEU A 130 -2.58 7.07 1.14
N ARG A 131 -1.62 6.15 1.06
CA ARG A 131 -0.18 6.46 1.17
C ARG A 131 0.28 7.37 0.05
N PHE A 132 -0.23 7.17 -1.17
CA PHE A 132 0.09 8.04 -2.31
C PHE A 132 -0.34 9.50 -2.09
N TYR A 133 -1.54 9.73 -1.56
CA TYR A 133 -2.05 11.09 -1.37
C TYR A 133 -1.56 11.76 -0.07
N PHE A 134 -1.30 10.99 0.98
CA PHE A 134 -1.12 11.54 2.33
C PHE A 134 0.22 11.24 3.00
N CYS A 135 1.05 10.35 2.44
CA CYS A 135 2.39 10.09 2.95
C CYS A 135 3.47 10.75 2.07
N ARG A 136 4.68 10.92 2.61
CA ARG A 136 5.80 11.56 1.90
C ARG A 136 7.10 10.81 2.08
N MET A 137 7.92 10.76 1.02
CA MET A 137 9.20 10.06 1.02
C MET A 137 10.22 10.63 2.03
N ASP A 138 10.17 11.94 2.29
CA ASP A 138 11.05 12.62 3.25
C ASP A 138 10.60 12.48 4.71
N LEU A 139 9.33 12.11 4.94
CA LEU A 139 8.73 12.03 6.27
C LEU A 139 8.02 10.67 6.49
N PRO A 140 8.77 9.63 6.90
CA PRO A 140 8.19 8.29 7.16
C PRO A 140 7.25 8.27 8.37
N ASP A 141 7.26 9.31 9.20
CA ASP A 141 6.52 9.37 10.46
C ASP A 141 5.00 9.28 10.29
N THR A 142 4.52 9.54 9.07
CA THR A 142 3.11 9.55 8.66
C THR A 142 2.64 8.23 8.06
N LEU A 143 3.47 7.17 8.08
CA LEU A 143 3.10 5.89 7.48
C LEU A 143 2.14 5.12 8.40
N PRO A 144 0.98 4.67 7.88
CA PRO A 144 0.13 3.75 8.60
C PRO A 144 0.76 2.35 8.67
N GLY A 145 0.32 1.55 9.63
CA GLY A 145 0.66 0.13 9.69
C GLY A 145 0.09 -0.67 8.52
N PRO A 146 0.61 -1.89 8.27
CA PRO A 146 0.01 -2.81 7.32
C PRO A 146 -1.41 -3.22 7.70
N VAL A 147 -2.24 -3.58 6.73
CA VAL A 147 -3.61 -4.03 7.01
C VAL A 147 -3.60 -5.35 7.79
N GLY A 148 -4.40 -5.38 8.85
CA GLY A 148 -4.57 -6.49 9.78
C GLY A 148 -3.69 -6.40 11.01
N THR A 149 -2.81 -5.40 11.12
CA THR A 149 -2.02 -5.15 12.33
C THR A 149 -2.78 -4.28 13.31
N TRP A 150 -2.39 -4.37 14.58
CA TRP A 150 -2.84 -3.50 15.67
C TRP A 150 -1.63 -3.06 16.50
N GLU A 151 -1.81 -2.08 17.37
CA GLU A 151 -0.76 -1.68 18.31
C GLU A 151 -0.31 -2.89 19.15
N ASP A 152 0.99 -3.06 19.34
CA ASP A 152 1.60 -4.21 20.02
C ASP A 152 1.37 -5.60 19.38
N SER A 153 0.93 -5.64 18.11
CA SER A 153 0.78 -6.90 17.35
C SER A 153 2.10 -7.66 17.13
N ASN A 154 3.27 -7.05 17.35
CA ASN A 154 4.59 -7.72 17.32
C ASN A 154 4.85 -8.63 16.09
N GLY A 155 4.37 -8.22 14.91
CA GLY A 155 4.55 -8.97 13.65
C GLY A 155 3.41 -9.93 13.32
N PHE A 156 2.37 -9.98 14.14
CA PHE A 156 1.12 -10.67 13.85
C PHE A 156 0.16 -9.77 13.06
N SER A 157 -0.70 -10.42 12.28
CA SER A 157 -1.84 -9.81 11.61
C SER A 157 -3.08 -10.66 11.86
N GLY A 158 -4.25 -10.04 11.80
CA GLY A 158 -5.52 -10.67 12.14
C GLY A 158 -6.67 -10.18 11.29
N ALA A 159 -7.70 -11.01 11.21
CA ALA A 159 -8.94 -10.72 10.51
C ALA A 159 -10.12 -11.34 11.24
N LEU A 160 -11.27 -10.68 11.14
CA LEU A 160 -12.56 -11.22 11.50
C LEU A 160 -13.28 -11.63 10.22
N VAL A 161 -13.74 -12.88 10.16
CA VAL A 161 -14.47 -13.42 9.00
C VAL A 161 -15.90 -13.72 9.44
N TYR A 162 -16.88 -13.05 8.84
CA TYR A 162 -18.30 -13.20 9.17
C TYR A 162 -19.08 -13.86 8.04
N SER A 163 -19.96 -14.80 8.42
CA SER A 163 -20.91 -15.48 7.54
C SER A 163 -22.34 -15.09 7.91
N LEU A 164 -23.11 -14.57 6.93
CA LEU A 164 -24.53 -14.28 7.14
C LEU A 164 -25.37 -15.55 7.33
N GLN A 165 -24.96 -16.66 6.69
CA GLN A 165 -25.69 -17.94 6.75
C GLN A 165 -25.68 -18.53 8.16
N ASP A 166 -24.53 -18.51 8.81
CA ASP A 166 -24.37 -19.04 10.18
C ASP A 166 -24.59 -17.96 11.24
N ASN A 167 -24.59 -16.69 10.80
CA ASN A 167 -24.71 -15.50 11.63
C ASN A 167 -23.69 -15.47 12.77
N GLU A 168 -22.44 -15.81 12.47
CA GLU A 168 -21.32 -15.89 13.39
C GLU A 168 -20.04 -15.42 12.71
N SER A 169 -19.05 -15.02 13.51
CA SER A 169 -17.74 -14.63 13.00
C SER A 169 -16.59 -15.27 13.76
N TYR A 170 -15.50 -15.52 13.02
CA TYR A 170 -14.29 -16.17 13.52
C TYR A 170 -13.12 -15.22 13.43
N MET A 171 -12.37 -15.11 14.53
CA MET A 171 -11.12 -14.34 14.58
C MET A 171 -9.96 -15.26 14.24
N ILE A 172 -9.25 -14.93 13.18
CA ILE A 172 -8.02 -15.61 12.78
C ILE A 172 -6.85 -14.63 12.92
N ALA A 173 -5.71 -15.11 13.40
CA ALA A 173 -4.49 -14.32 13.44
C ALA A 173 -3.26 -15.20 13.20
N GLY A 174 -2.15 -14.59 12.82
CA GLY A 174 -0.90 -15.29 12.59
C GLY A 174 0.24 -14.38 12.15
N SER A 175 1.46 -14.89 12.14
CA SER A 175 2.64 -14.10 11.78
C SER A 175 2.81 -14.06 10.27
N ILE A 176 2.57 -12.90 9.68
CA ILE A 176 2.77 -12.63 8.25
C ILE A 176 3.62 -11.38 7.97
N ILE A 177 3.91 -10.59 9.01
CA ILE A 177 4.60 -9.31 8.87
C ILE A 177 6.08 -9.50 9.17
N ASN A 178 6.92 -9.25 8.17
CA ASN A 178 8.36 -9.43 8.28
C ASN A 178 9.10 -8.22 8.86
N HIS A 179 8.48 -7.05 8.86
CA HIS A 179 9.06 -5.81 9.37
C HIS A 179 7.96 -4.88 9.87
N LEU A 180 8.24 -4.15 10.94
CA LEU A 180 7.33 -3.16 11.51
C LEU A 180 7.93 -1.76 11.33
N ILE A 181 7.10 -0.83 10.88
CA ILE A 181 7.43 0.58 10.86
C ILE A 181 7.11 1.12 12.26
N VAL A 182 8.14 1.46 13.03
CA VAL A 182 8.01 1.93 14.42
C VAL A 182 8.29 3.43 14.59
N LYS A 183 8.72 4.11 13.52
CA LYS A 183 9.04 5.54 13.58
C LYS A 183 7.81 6.40 13.31
N GLY A 184 7.52 7.37 14.19
CA GLY A 184 6.48 8.40 14.03
C GLY A 184 5.14 8.08 14.67
N ILE A 185 4.11 8.87 14.35
CA ILE A 185 2.77 8.79 14.95
C ILE A 185 1.75 8.05 14.08
N GLY A 186 2.07 7.79 12.81
CA GLY A 186 1.14 7.18 11.87
C GLY A 186 0.38 8.20 11.03
N LEU A 187 -0.61 7.71 10.29
CA LEU A 187 -1.45 8.53 9.43
C LEU A 187 -2.70 8.96 10.19
N ASP A 188 -2.96 10.26 10.24
CA ASP A 188 -4.18 10.83 10.81
C ASP A 188 -4.90 11.65 9.73
N LEU A 189 -6.15 11.31 9.45
CA LEU A 189 -6.96 11.95 8.41
C LEU A 189 -8.14 12.72 9.00
N ASN A 190 -8.11 14.04 8.77
CA ASN A 190 -9.23 14.90 9.10
C ASN A 190 -10.36 14.83 8.06
N ASN A 191 -11.50 15.41 8.41
CA ASN A 191 -12.70 15.46 7.58
C ASN A 191 -12.47 16.01 6.16
N SER A 192 -11.57 16.98 5.97
CA SER A 192 -11.29 17.55 4.65
C SER A 192 -10.50 16.58 3.77
N GLN A 193 -9.50 15.89 4.33
CA GLN A 193 -8.73 14.86 3.64
C GLN A 193 -9.59 13.64 3.32
N ILE A 194 -10.46 13.24 4.25
CA ILE A 194 -11.43 12.16 4.02
C ILE A 194 -12.38 12.54 2.88
N SER A 195 -12.89 13.78 2.85
CA SER A 195 -13.81 14.22 1.79
C SER A 195 -13.15 14.26 0.40
N PHE A 196 -11.82 14.42 0.34
CA PHE A 196 -11.07 14.36 -0.91
C PHE A 196 -10.95 12.93 -1.45
N ILE A 197 -10.83 11.93 -0.57
CA ILE A 197 -10.57 10.53 -0.96
C ILE A 197 -11.80 9.62 -0.93
N ASP A 198 -12.88 10.03 -0.25
CA ASP A 198 -14.09 9.22 -0.15
C ASP A 198 -14.68 8.93 -1.54
N LYS A 199 -15.01 7.66 -1.78
CA LYS A 199 -15.52 7.12 -3.05
C LYS A 199 -14.56 7.31 -4.23
N HIS A 200 -13.25 7.32 -3.97
CA HIS A 200 -12.25 7.43 -5.02
C HIS A 200 -12.48 6.42 -6.16
N GLU A 201 -12.65 6.92 -7.38
CA GLU A 201 -13.17 6.12 -8.51
C GLU A 201 -12.12 5.30 -9.25
N PHE A 202 -10.84 5.37 -8.85
CA PHE A 202 -9.74 4.68 -9.54
C PHE A 202 -10.06 3.21 -9.86
N PHE A 203 -10.75 2.50 -8.97
CA PHE A 203 -11.07 1.08 -9.16
C PHE A 203 -12.20 0.78 -10.16
N ASN A 204 -12.95 1.78 -10.62
CA ASN A 204 -14.19 1.57 -11.38
C ASN A 204 -13.99 1.31 -12.88
N ASN A 205 -12.90 1.83 -13.47
CA ASN A 205 -12.68 1.76 -14.92
C ASN A 205 -11.20 1.57 -15.28
N ILE A 206 -10.69 0.38 -15.01
CA ILE A 206 -9.27 0.05 -15.19
C ILE A 206 -9.06 -0.79 -16.45
N ALA A 207 -8.23 -0.28 -17.36
CA ALA A 207 -7.64 -1.01 -18.46
C ALA A 207 -6.16 -1.31 -18.15
N GLU A 208 -5.30 -1.41 -19.18
CA GLU A 208 -3.89 -1.74 -19.01
C GLU A 208 -3.14 -0.70 -18.17
N VAL A 209 -3.39 0.59 -18.39
CA VAL A 209 -2.71 1.66 -17.64
C VAL A 209 -3.09 1.62 -16.16
N GLY A 210 -4.37 1.42 -15.83
CA GLY A 210 -4.78 1.28 -14.44
C GLY A 210 -4.16 0.05 -13.76
N ALA A 211 -3.93 -1.05 -14.49
CA ALA A 211 -3.18 -2.19 -13.96
C ALA A 211 -1.71 -1.82 -13.66
N VAL A 212 -1.07 -1.05 -14.53
CA VAL A 212 0.28 -0.50 -14.29
C VAL A 212 0.29 0.43 -13.08
N VAL A 213 -0.73 1.29 -12.93
CA VAL A 213 -0.85 2.17 -11.77
C VAL A 213 -0.96 1.38 -10.47
N ARG A 214 -1.77 0.31 -10.41
CA ARG A 214 -1.87 -0.52 -9.20
C ARG A 214 -0.50 -1.02 -8.74
N THR A 215 0.28 -1.60 -9.65
CA THR A 215 1.64 -2.04 -9.33
C THR A 215 2.57 -0.86 -9.02
N GLY A 216 2.43 0.27 -9.71
CA GLY A 216 3.20 1.49 -9.47
C GLY A 216 2.97 2.07 -8.07
N LEU A 217 1.73 2.08 -7.59
CA LEU A 217 1.35 2.49 -6.24
C LEU A 217 1.94 1.54 -5.19
N ASN A 218 1.90 0.23 -5.43
CA ASN A 218 2.53 -0.75 -4.55
C ASN A 218 4.07 -0.56 -4.46
N LEU A 219 4.71 -0.34 -5.60
CA LEU A 219 6.14 -0.02 -5.65
C LEU A 219 6.46 1.31 -4.94
N TYR A 220 5.57 2.31 -5.05
CA TYR A 220 5.68 3.59 -4.35
C TYR A 220 5.60 3.40 -2.83
N THR A 221 4.66 2.60 -2.33
CA THR A 221 4.63 2.17 -0.92
C THR A 221 5.96 1.54 -0.52
N GLY A 222 6.51 0.65 -1.35
CA GLY A 222 7.83 0.06 -1.11
C GLY A 222 8.99 1.08 -1.05
N VAL A 223 8.87 2.26 -1.68
CA VAL A 223 9.81 3.37 -1.51
C VAL A 223 9.63 4.02 -0.13
N LEU A 224 8.39 4.31 0.25
CA LEU A 224 8.07 4.94 1.53
C LEU A 224 8.57 4.12 2.73
N GLU A 225 8.37 2.81 2.67
CA GLU A 225 8.70 1.84 3.74
C GLU A 225 10.19 1.44 3.79
N ALA A 226 11.02 1.98 2.90
CA ALA A 226 12.43 1.62 2.85
C ALA A 226 13.19 2.08 4.11
N ASN A 227 13.94 1.16 4.72
CA ASN A 227 14.62 1.36 6.01
C ASN A 227 15.89 2.24 5.96
N THR A 228 16.41 2.57 4.77
CA THR A 228 17.57 3.46 4.60
C THR A 228 17.36 4.40 3.42
N ASN A 229 18.00 5.59 3.43
CA ASN A 229 17.84 6.53 2.30
C ASN A 229 18.44 5.95 1.02
N THR A 230 19.55 5.22 1.12
CA THR A 230 20.12 4.48 -0.01
C THR A 230 19.11 3.49 -0.62
N SER A 231 18.46 2.65 0.19
CA SER A 231 17.45 1.69 -0.31
C SER A 231 16.23 2.40 -0.89
N LYS A 232 15.77 3.48 -0.23
CA LYS A 232 14.67 4.34 -0.70
C LYS A 232 14.97 4.90 -2.09
N PHE A 233 16.17 5.44 -2.28
CA PHE A 233 16.62 5.97 -3.57
C PHE A 233 16.66 4.90 -4.66
N ILE A 234 17.23 3.72 -4.38
CA ILE A 234 17.28 2.61 -5.36
C ILE A 234 15.87 2.18 -5.78
N ARG A 235 14.94 2.09 -4.82
CA ARG A 235 13.55 1.73 -5.09
C ARG A 235 12.84 2.81 -5.90
N ALA A 236 13.07 4.09 -5.60
CA ALA A 236 12.55 5.20 -6.40
C ALA A 236 13.07 5.16 -7.85
N MET A 237 14.35 4.84 -8.07
CA MET A 237 14.91 4.68 -9.41
C MET A 237 14.26 3.51 -10.16
N SER A 238 14.02 2.40 -9.46
CA SER A 238 13.34 1.22 -10.03
C SER A 238 11.87 1.53 -10.39
N LEU A 239 11.21 2.36 -9.57
CA LEU A 239 9.86 2.83 -9.87
C LEU A 239 9.82 3.73 -11.11
N PHE A 240 10.79 4.61 -11.33
CA PHE A 240 10.87 5.35 -12.60
C PHE A 240 11.04 4.42 -13.81
N ASP A 241 11.90 3.41 -13.70
CA ASP A 241 12.10 2.41 -14.76
C ASP A 241 10.75 1.73 -15.10
N TYR A 242 10.01 1.31 -14.07
CA TYR A 242 8.70 0.67 -14.21
C TYR A 242 7.63 1.59 -14.80
N LEU A 243 7.46 2.81 -14.28
CA LEU A 243 6.44 3.77 -14.77
C LEU A 243 6.69 4.17 -16.23
N ALA A 244 7.95 4.23 -16.66
CA ALA A 244 8.27 4.52 -18.05
C ALA A 244 8.03 3.30 -18.96
N TYR A 245 8.41 2.09 -18.53
CA TYR A 245 8.37 0.89 -19.34
C TYR A 245 7.98 -0.36 -18.50
N PRO A 246 6.69 -0.58 -18.22
CA PRO A 246 6.24 -1.65 -17.32
C PRO A 246 6.53 -3.06 -17.83
N ASN A 247 6.53 -3.24 -19.16
CA ASN A 247 6.74 -4.54 -19.80
C ASN A 247 8.18 -4.79 -20.27
N ASN A 248 9.10 -3.83 -20.13
CA ASN A 248 10.42 -3.91 -20.74
C ASN A 248 11.49 -3.18 -19.94
N PHE A 249 12.65 -3.80 -19.76
CA PHE A 249 13.82 -3.07 -19.29
C PHE A 249 14.42 -2.22 -20.42
N LYS A 250 14.50 -0.90 -20.23
CA LYS A 250 15.14 0.04 -21.17
C LYS A 250 16.25 0.84 -20.47
N LYS A 251 17.23 1.30 -21.26
CA LYS A 251 18.27 2.22 -20.76
C LYS A 251 17.62 3.49 -20.18
N PHE A 252 18.17 3.99 -19.09
CA PHE A 252 17.62 5.15 -18.36
C PHE A 252 17.54 6.45 -19.19
N GLU A 253 18.37 6.58 -20.23
CA GLU A 253 18.27 7.66 -21.22
C GLU A 253 16.90 7.75 -21.90
N LYS A 254 16.21 6.61 -22.03
CA LYS A 254 14.85 6.55 -22.55
C LYS A 254 13.82 6.82 -21.45
N VAL A 255 14.06 6.33 -20.24
CA VAL A 255 13.19 6.54 -19.06
C VAL A 255 12.99 8.02 -18.79
N LYS A 256 14.07 8.80 -18.72
CA LYS A 256 13.98 10.24 -18.41
C LYS A 256 13.08 11.03 -19.38
N LYS A 257 13.00 10.62 -20.65
CA LYS A 257 12.17 11.29 -21.67
C LYS A 257 10.69 11.05 -21.42
N GLU A 258 10.33 9.83 -21.01
CA GLU A 258 8.97 9.46 -20.68
C GLU A 258 8.51 10.09 -19.37
N ILE A 259 9.41 10.28 -18.40
CA ILE A 259 9.07 10.91 -17.13
C ILE A 259 8.98 12.43 -17.24
N ALA A 260 9.96 13.07 -17.90
CA ALA A 260 10.06 14.52 -17.95
C ALA A 260 8.86 15.22 -18.63
N CYS A 261 8.20 14.56 -19.60
CA CYS A 261 7.06 15.15 -20.30
C CYS A 261 5.81 15.34 -19.43
N HIS A 262 5.67 14.55 -18.35
CA HIS A 262 4.56 14.70 -17.39
C HIS A 262 4.76 15.90 -16.44
N ILE A 263 6.00 16.33 -16.24
CA ILE A 263 6.37 17.28 -15.20
C ILE A 263 6.63 18.68 -15.79
N ALA A 264 7.20 18.73 -16.99
CA ALA A 264 7.58 19.98 -17.64
C ALA A 264 6.37 20.72 -18.22
N GLN A 265 6.38 22.05 -18.12
CA GLN A 265 5.42 22.94 -18.78
C GLN A 265 6.02 23.65 -19.98
N THR A 266 7.36 23.64 -20.11
CA THR A 266 8.08 24.26 -21.21
C THR A 266 9.24 23.37 -21.68
N ARG A 267 9.71 23.61 -22.92
CA ARG A 267 10.90 22.94 -23.46
C ARG A 267 12.14 23.10 -22.57
N GLN A 268 12.32 24.29 -21.99
CA GLN A 268 13.44 24.56 -21.10
C GLN A 268 13.35 23.73 -19.81
N GLN A 269 12.17 23.67 -19.19
CA GLN A 269 11.95 22.84 -18.01
C GLN A 269 12.17 21.36 -18.32
N TYR A 270 11.69 20.88 -19.47
CA TYR A 270 11.91 19.50 -19.92
C TYR A 270 13.41 19.17 -20.02
N ASN A 271 14.21 20.07 -20.61
CA ASN A 271 15.65 19.90 -20.72
C ASN A 271 16.32 19.91 -19.34
N ASN A 272 15.92 20.82 -18.44
CA ASN A 272 16.45 20.89 -17.08
C ASN A 272 16.19 19.59 -16.30
N ILE A 273 14.96 19.07 -16.36
CA ILE A 273 14.59 17.79 -15.73
C ILE A 273 15.38 16.64 -16.36
N SER A 274 15.51 16.63 -17.69
CA SER A 274 16.30 15.61 -18.40
C SER A 274 17.78 15.61 -18.03
N ASN A 275 18.37 16.79 -17.76
CA ASN A 275 19.74 16.92 -17.27
C ASN A 275 19.83 16.49 -15.81
N ARG A 276 18.86 16.85 -14.99
CA ARG A 276 18.76 16.42 -13.59
C ARG A 276 18.69 14.90 -13.47
N PHE A 277 17.95 14.20 -14.34
CA PHE A 277 17.96 12.74 -14.38
C PHE A 277 19.32 12.13 -14.76
N GLN A 278 20.21 12.85 -15.46
CA GLN A 278 21.59 12.38 -15.64
C GLN A 278 22.36 12.42 -14.32
N GLU A 279 22.19 13.46 -13.51
CA GLU A 279 22.77 13.55 -12.16
C GLU A 279 22.28 12.43 -11.25
N LEU A 280 20.99 12.10 -11.32
CA LEU A 280 20.43 10.97 -10.56
C LEU A 280 21.00 9.62 -11.01
N THR A 281 21.58 9.52 -12.21
CA THR A 281 21.95 8.23 -12.80
C THR A 281 23.42 8.10 -13.18
N GLY A 282 23.77 8.51 -14.40
CA GLY A 282 25.03 8.17 -15.06
C GLY A 282 25.92 9.36 -15.40
N LYS A 283 25.71 10.54 -14.79
CA LYS A 283 26.55 11.72 -15.03
C LYS A 283 28.02 11.39 -14.79
N LYS A 284 28.87 11.94 -15.66
CA LYS A 284 30.33 11.93 -15.53
C LYS A 284 30.83 13.36 -15.34
N ASP A 285 31.93 13.51 -14.63
CA ASP A 285 32.67 14.77 -14.57
C ASP A 285 33.62 14.93 -15.77
N GLU A 286 34.36 16.04 -15.78
CA GLU A 286 35.34 16.39 -16.83
C GLU A 286 36.48 15.38 -16.93
N THR A 287 36.76 14.61 -15.87
CA THR A 287 37.78 13.56 -15.84
C THR A 287 37.27 12.21 -16.34
N GLY A 288 35.97 12.11 -16.63
CA GLY A 288 35.30 10.88 -17.05
C GLY A 288 34.87 9.97 -15.90
N SER A 289 35.05 10.41 -14.64
CA SER A 289 34.62 9.68 -13.45
C SER A 289 33.12 9.83 -13.23
N TYR A 290 32.46 8.78 -12.72
CA TYR A 290 31.01 8.77 -12.50
C TYR A 290 30.65 9.57 -11.24
N THR A 291 29.90 10.65 -11.43
CA THR A 291 29.32 11.47 -10.35
C THR A 291 27.84 11.18 -10.14
N GLY A 292 27.19 10.50 -11.09
CA GLY A 292 25.77 10.17 -11.01
C GLY A 292 25.42 9.21 -9.87
N PHE A 293 24.33 9.50 -9.15
CA PHE A 293 24.03 8.86 -7.86
C PHE A 293 23.78 7.35 -7.99
N ARG A 294 22.90 6.92 -8.91
CA ARG A 294 22.61 5.49 -9.14
C ARG A 294 23.88 4.71 -9.48
N THR A 295 24.77 5.26 -10.30
CA THR A 295 26.00 4.57 -10.68
C THR A 295 26.95 4.42 -9.48
N ARG A 296 27.13 5.50 -8.71
CA ARG A 296 27.95 5.46 -7.48
C ARG A 296 27.42 4.44 -6.46
N ILE A 297 26.10 4.35 -6.31
CA ILE A 297 25.49 3.43 -5.36
C ILE A 297 25.51 1.98 -5.88
N VAL A 298 24.93 1.73 -7.06
CA VAL A 298 24.68 0.37 -7.56
C VAL A 298 25.94 -0.29 -8.13
N HIS A 299 26.83 0.49 -8.76
CA HIS A 299 27.99 -0.07 -9.45
C HIS A 299 29.32 0.15 -8.70
N LEU A 300 29.42 1.21 -7.89
CA LEU A 300 30.63 1.50 -7.10
C LEU A 300 30.47 1.20 -5.60
N GLY A 301 29.28 0.76 -5.15
CA GLY A 301 29.03 0.30 -3.79
C GLY A 301 28.94 1.40 -2.72
N GLY A 302 28.79 2.67 -3.12
CA GLY A 302 28.64 3.77 -2.18
C GLY A 302 27.23 3.87 -1.58
N THR A 303 27.08 4.72 -0.57
CA THR A 303 25.78 5.07 0.02
C THR A 303 25.32 6.47 -0.39
N LEU A 304 24.02 6.74 -0.35
CA LEU A 304 23.49 8.09 -0.63
C LEU A 304 24.01 9.11 0.40
N GLU A 305 24.17 8.67 1.65
CA GLU A 305 24.70 9.43 2.77
C GLU A 305 26.18 9.83 2.58
N GLU A 306 26.97 9.06 1.82
CA GLU A 306 28.33 9.45 1.41
C GLU A 306 28.36 10.43 0.23
N ILE A 307 27.25 10.53 -0.52
CA ILE A 307 27.14 11.33 -1.74
C ILE A 307 26.61 12.74 -1.41
N LEU A 308 25.66 12.84 -0.47
CA LEU A 308 24.86 14.03 -0.18
C LEU A 308 24.77 14.29 1.32
N GLY A 309 24.68 15.56 1.72
CA GLY A 309 24.35 15.93 3.09
C GLY A 309 22.86 15.75 3.41
N ASP A 310 22.50 15.68 4.70
CA ASP A 310 21.13 15.42 5.16
C ASP A 310 20.07 16.34 4.54
N ASN A 311 20.35 17.65 4.48
CA ASN A 311 19.45 18.63 3.88
C ASN A 311 19.26 18.41 2.38
N GLU A 312 20.28 17.90 1.68
CA GLU A 312 20.21 17.58 0.25
C GLU A 312 19.42 16.29 0.02
N ILE A 313 19.54 15.32 0.92
CA ILE A 313 18.75 14.08 0.90
C ILE A 313 17.25 14.39 1.06
N ILE A 314 16.87 15.27 1.99
CA ILE A 314 15.48 15.69 2.17
C ILE A 314 14.95 16.36 0.89
N LYS A 315 15.72 17.31 0.33
CA LYS A 315 15.36 17.98 -0.93
C LYS A 315 15.23 16.99 -2.10
N LEU A 316 16.13 16.02 -2.18
CA LEU A 316 16.08 14.96 -3.17
C LEU A 316 14.79 14.16 -3.04
N PHE A 317 14.40 13.70 -1.84
CA PHE A 317 13.17 12.92 -1.71
C PHE A 317 11.89 13.72 -1.96
N LEU A 318 11.85 15.01 -1.62
CA LEU A 318 10.76 15.89 -2.03
C LEU A 318 10.67 16.01 -3.56
N GLU A 319 11.82 16.15 -4.23
CA GLU A 319 11.93 16.19 -5.69
C GLU A 319 11.44 14.89 -6.33
N LEU A 320 11.96 13.73 -5.87
CA LEU A 320 11.57 12.42 -6.39
C LEU A 320 10.08 12.13 -6.15
N ASN A 321 9.57 12.49 -4.97
CA ASN A 321 8.15 12.34 -4.64
C ASN A 321 7.27 13.12 -5.62
N ARG A 322 7.65 14.37 -5.93
CA ARG A 322 6.92 15.19 -6.92
C ARG A 322 6.94 14.56 -8.31
N TYR A 323 8.10 14.08 -8.77
CA TYR A 323 8.23 13.50 -10.10
C TYR A 323 7.42 12.22 -10.25
N ILE A 324 7.52 11.31 -9.29
CA ILE A 324 6.75 10.06 -9.26
C ILE A 324 5.26 10.37 -9.12
N GLY A 325 4.91 11.26 -8.19
CA GLY A 325 3.53 11.69 -7.94
C GLY A 325 2.84 12.20 -9.20
N LYS A 326 3.52 13.06 -9.97
CA LYS A 326 2.94 13.63 -11.19
C LYS A 326 2.70 12.59 -12.27
N VAL A 327 3.61 11.62 -12.44
CA VAL A 327 3.45 10.54 -13.42
C VAL A 327 2.33 9.59 -13.02
N ILE A 328 2.29 9.16 -11.75
CA ILE A 328 1.24 8.27 -11.26
C ILE A 328 -0.13 8.96 -11.38
N GLN A 329 -0.25 10.24 -11.01
CA GLN A 329 -1.50 10.98 -11.15
C GLN A 329 -1.96 11.06 -12.61
N ASP A 330 -1.07 11.41 -13.54
CA ASP A 330 -1.41 11.43 -14.97
C ASP A 330 -1.86 10.03 -15.47
N MET A 331 -1.26 8.94 -14.96
CA MET A 331 -1.68 7.58 -15.29
C MET A 331 -3.01 7.19 -14.64
N MET A 332 -3.32 7.70 -13.44
CA MET A 332 -4.63 7.51 -12.78
C MET A 332 -5.74 8.18 -13.57
N ASP A 333 -5.51 9.42 -14.02
CA ASP A 333 -6.45 10.20 -14.83
C ASP A 333 -6.76 9.51 -16.18
N HIS A 334 -5.81 8.70 -16.67
CA HIS A 334 -5.92 7.93 -17.92
C HIS A 334 -5.95 6.41 -17.67
N SER A 335 -6.43 5.97 -16.50
CA SER A 335 -6.43 4.56 -16.08
C SER A 335 -7.25 3.63 -16.98
N HIS A 336 -8.17 4.20 -17.76
CA HIS A 336 -9.01 3.53 -18.74
C HIS A 336 -8.33 3.32 -20.11
N TYR A 337 -7.13 3.87 -20.32
CA TYR A 337 -6.38 3.69 -21.57
C TYR A 337 -5.69 2.33 -21.62
N THR A 338 -5.56 1.81 -22.84
CA THR A 338 -4.52 0.83 -23.22
C THR A 338 -3.13 1.46 -23.13
N TRP A 339 -2.08 0.64 -23.10
CA TRP A 339 -0.72 1.16 -23.05
C TRP A 339 -0.33 1.98 -24.29
N ASP A 340 -0.82 1.59 -25.47
CA ASP A 340 -0.55 2.29 -26.72
C ASP A 340 -1.22 3.67 -26.76
N GLU A 341 -2.47 3.78 -26.30
CA GLU A 341 -3.16 5.06 -26.15
C GLU A 341 -2.42 6.01 -25.19
N PHE A 342 -1.92 5.48 -24.08
CA PHE A 342 -1.14 6.27 -23.13
C PHE A 342 0.23 6.68 -23.68
N THR A 343 0.84 5.84 -24.51
CA THR A 343 2.07 6.20 -25.24
C THR A 343 1.81 7.34 -26.22
N ASN A 344 0.68 7.32 -26.93
CA ASN A 344 0.25 8.41 -27.80
C ASN A 344 0.00 9.71 -27.01
N TYR A 345 -0.61 9.61 -25.83
CA TYR A 345 -0.77 10.75 -24.91
C TYR A 345 0.58 11.36 -24.50
N ARG A 346 1.55 10.53 -24.09
CA ARG A 346 2.92 10.99 -23.78
C ARG A 346 3.59 11.66 -24.97
N ASP A 347 3.37 11.15 -26.17
CA ASP A 347 3.91 11.73 -27.39
C ASP A 347 3.26 13.09 -27.72
N ALA A 348 1.96 13.24 -27.49
CA ALA A 348 1.28 14.53 -27.59
C ALA A 348 1.89 15.57 -26.62
N LEU A 349 2.12 15.20 -25.36
CA LEU A 349 2.80 16.08 -24.39
C LEU A 349 4.19 16.51 -24.90
N LYS A 350 4.96 15.60 -25.49
CA LYS A 350 6.28 15.90 -26.05
C LYS A 350 6.21 16.83 -27.27
N ILE A 351 5.18 16.68 -28.09
CA ILE A 351 4.92 17.57 -29.24
C ILE A 351 4.56 18.97 -28.76
N ASP A 352 3.69 19.09 -27.76
CA ASP A 352 3.26 20.37 -27.19
C ASP A 352 4.43 21.10 -26.51
N LEU A 353 5.36 20.36 -25.93
CA LEU A 353 6.62 20.89 -25.39
C LEU A 353 7.67 21.23 -26.47
N GLY A 354 7.42 20.91 -27.75
CA GLY A 354 8.35 21.14 -28.86
C GLY A 354 9.63 20.30 -28.79
N VAL A 355 9.58 19.13 -28.14
CA VAL A 355 10.72 18.20 -28.00
C VAL A 355 10.60 16.97 -28.89
N LYS A 356 9.45 16.77 -29.52
CA LYS A 356 9.20 15.78 -30.58
C LYS A 356 8.51 16.48 -31.77
N GLN A 357 8.88 16.10 -33.00
CA GLN A 357 8.17 16.56 -34.20
C GLN A 357 6.92 15.70 -34.42
N ARG A 358 5.88 16.29 -35.03
CA ARG A 358 4.63 15.60 -35.36
C ARG A 358 4.82 14.46 -36.33
#